data_AF-X1REB7-F1
#
_entry.id   AF-X1REB7-F1
#
_cell.length_a   1.000
_cell.length_b   1.000
_cell.length_c   1.000
_cell.angle_alpha   90.00
_cell.angle_beta   90.00
_cell.angle_gamma   90.00
#
_symmetry.space_group_name_H-M   'P 1'
#
loop_
_entity.id
_entity.type
_entity.pdbx_description
1 polymer ?
#
loop_
_entity_poly.entity_id
_entity_poly.type
_entity_poly.pdbx_seq_one_letter_code
_entity_poly.pdbx_strand_id
1 'polypeptide(L)'
;MEHYELRLLADYLGGAQAVNFPARPTPATVGGELERDERAEVVFAEIWSPVSVAGVDEELKKIIPVLDGQKYGEYVSLSGIRSSVMAPPKGRIWGAKLYSFGTPMSNNPLLSTTLKYSESITVETLVGAITAITQDYRIRLWGYIYKVDELPQVFGSTMLFPASLVDRARGRTLTLDKTFMLPDGRVIHGIPVNGDTWRTLPGGKDQSIPKINPLIRYAYNLKATDGKSGDYQFRYQTGNVAESEENLYFDFDTLDALLVESIGIRPDAAGHLDKTALKIAGDYHPKGLIPTTLTNNPLHFGWADPFFPDTIPLYYAIPKLERPYLIWNEIGAL
;
A
#
# COMPACT_ATOMS: atom_id res chain seq x y z
N MET A 1 11.90 24.13 18.84
CA MET A 1 10.80 23.36 18.21
C MET A 1 11.26 23.11 16.78
N GLU A 2 11.98 22.01 16.57
CA GLU A 2 12.54 21.66 15.26
C GLU A 2 11.44 21.04 14.39
N HIS A 3 10.65 21.92 13.78
CA HIS A 3 9.81 21.76 12.59
C HIS A 3 9.29 20.34 12.25
N TYR A 4 7.96 20.20 12.36
CA TYR A 4 7.11 19.12 11.82
C TYR A 4 7.05 19.12 10.29
N GLU A 5 8.22 19.05 9.66
CA GLU A 5 8.39 19.09 8.21
C GLU A 5 8.52 17.68 7.62
N LEU A 6 8.04 17.53 6.40
CA LEU A 6 8.18 16.29 5.66
C LEU A 6 9.68 16.04 5.36
N ARG A 7 10.18 14.87 5.75
CA ARG A 7 11.57 14.46 5.57
C ARG A 7 11.67 13.20 4.72
N LEU A 8 12.81 13.06 4.07
CA LEU A 8 13.22 11.81 3.45
C LEU A 8 13.73 10.88 4.56
N LEU A 9 13.02 9.78 4.79
CA LEU A 9 13.28 8.83 5.88
C LEU A 9 14.17 7.68 5.45
N ALA A 10 14.11 7.30 4.17
CA ALA A 10 15.02 6.33 3.58
C ALA A 10 15.19 6.61 2.09
N ASP A 11 16.41 6.46 1.58
CA ASP A 11 16.74 6.59 0.17
C ASP A 11 17.60 5.41 -0.29
N TYR A 12 16.98 4.46 -0.97
CA TYR A 12 17.67 3.32 -1.54
C TYR A 12 17.92 3.56 -3.02
N LEU A 13 19.20 3.74 -3.38
CA LEU A 13 19.67 3.62 -4.75
C LEU A 13 20.09 2.16 -5.00
N GLY A 14 19.24 1.42 -5.68
CA GLY A 14 19.51 0.07 -6.14
C GLY A 14 20.17 0.06 -7.51
N GLY A 15 20.80 -1.06 -7.83
CA GLY A 15 21.50 -1.27 -9.10
C GLY A 15 21.29 -2.69 -9.60
N ALA A 16 22.29 -3.25 -10.29
CA ALA A 16 22.20 -4.60 -10.84
C ALA A 16 21.75 -5.63 -9.78
N GLN A 17 20.67 -6.35 -10.09
CA GLN A 17 20.07 -7.34 -9.19
C GLN A 17 19.63 -8.57 -9.97
N ALA A 18 20.02 -9.76 -9.49
CA ALA A 18 19.70 -11.02 -10.13
C ALA A 18 18.22 -11.39 -9.98
N VAL A 19 17.70 -12.14 -10.97
CA VAL A 19 16.34 -12.69 -10.97
C VAL A 19 16.06 -13.50 -9.70
N ASN A 20 14.85 -13.36 -9.14
CA ASN A 20 14.38 -14.07 -7.95
C ASN A 20 15.28 -13.97 -6.70
N PHE A 21 16.26 -13.06 -6.66
CA PHE A 21 17.12 -12.88 -5.50
C PHE A 21 16.73 -11.62 -4.73
N PRO A 22 16.28 -11.71 -3.47
CA PRO A 22 15.91 -10.54 -2.71
C PRO A 22 17.13 -9.69 -2.36
N ALA A 23 17.02 -8.37 -2.49
CA ALA A 23 18.01 -7.42 -2.01
C ALA A 23 17.41 -6.61 -0.87
N ARG A 24 18.18 -6.45 0.21
CA ARG A 24 17.80 -5.66 1.38
C ARG A 24 19.01 -4.87 1.88
N PRO A 25 19.12 -3.58 1.54
CA PRO A 25 20.17 -2.74 2.11
C PRO A 25 19.98 -2.59 3.63
N THR A 26 21.07 -2.34 4.34
CA THR A 26 20.99 -2.05 5.77
C THR A 26 20.28 -0.71 6.00
N PRO A 27 19.60 -0.50 7.14
CA PRO A 27 19.04 0.81 7.47
C PRO A 27 20.05 1.96 7.38
N ALA A 28 21.27 1.76 7.88
CA ALA A 28 22.37 2.73 7.75
C ALA A 28 22.68 3.10 6.28
N THR A 29 22.65 2.13 5.36
CA THR A 29 22.91 2.37 3.93
C THR A 29 21.86 3.29 3.29
N VAL A 30 20.61 3.23 3.76
CA VAL A 30 19.50 4.02 3.23
C VAL A 30 19.20 5.27 4.06
N GLY A 31 19.96 5.53 5.13
CA GLY A 31 19.71 6.63 6.06
C GLY A 31 18.45 6.45 6.91
N GLY A 32 18.01 5.19 7.11
CA GLY A 32 16.76 4.85 7.79
C GLY A 32 16.89 4.54 9.27
N GLU A 33 17.90 5.05 9.96
CA GLU A 33 18.07 4.86 11.41
C GLU A 33 17.55 6.08 12.18
N LEU A 34 16.95 5.85 13.34
CA LEU A 34 16.49 6.90 14.24
C LEU A 34 17.39 7.04 15.45
N GLU A 35 17.42 8.24 16.03
CA GLU A 35 17.94 8.43 17.38
C GLU A 35 17.04 7.75 18.43
N ARG A 36 17.60 7.49 19.61
CA ARG A 36 16.91 6.75 20.67
C ARG A 36 15.59 7.41 21.11
N ASP A 37 15.57 8.74 21.12
CA ASP A 37 14.45 9.59 21.53
C ASP A 37 13.55 10.00 20.35
N GLU A 38 13.69 9.35 19.20
CA GLU A 38 12.92 9.63 17.99
C GLU A 38 11.90 8.54 17.66
N ARG A 39 10.78 8.95 17.07
CA ARG A 39 9.75 8.07 16.50
C ARG A 39 9.37 8.59 15.14
N ALA A 40 9.15 7.69 14.18
CA ALA A 40 8.85 8.12 12.82
C ALA A 40 7.66 7.39 12.22
N GLU A 41 7.01 8.09 11.28
CA GLU A 41 5.95 7.55 10.46
C GLU A 41 6.23 7.77 8.97
N VAL A 42 6.15 6.71 8.16
CA VAL A 42 6.24 6.81 6.70
C VAL A 42 4.85 7.09 6.14
N VAL A 43 4.75 8.15 5.34
CA VAL A 43 3.50 8.63 4.74
C VAL A 43 3.33 8.07 3.34
N PHE A 44 4.37 8.10 2.52
CA PHE A 44 4.32 7.60 1.14
C PHE A 44 5.70 7.13 0.66
N ALA A 45 5.70 6.43 -0.47
CA ALA A 45 6.90 6.02 -1.18
C ALA A 45 7.00 6.72 -2.55
N GLU A 46 8.21 6.81 -3.09
CA GLU A 46 8.48 7.13 -4.50
C GLU A 46 9.41 6.09 -5.10
N ILE A 47 9.10 5.64 -6.30
CA ILE A 47 9.82 4.57 -6.98
C ILE A 47 10.19 5.04 -8.39
N TRP A 48 11.49 5.10 -8.67
CA TRP A 48 12.04 5.19 -10.02
C TRP A 48 12.34 3.79 -10.49
N SER A 49 11.50 3.28 -11.38
CA SER A 49 11.62 1.96 -11.98
C SER A 49 12.88 1.84 -12.84
N PRO A 50 13.55 0.68 -12.85
CA PRO A 50 14.64 0.40 -13.78
C PRO A 50 14.06 0.17 -15.19
N VAL A 51 14.72 0.77 -16.18
CA VAL A 51 14.35 0.68 -17.60
C VAL A 51 15.62 0.53 -18.38
N SER A 52 15.75 -0.56 -19.14
CA SER A 52 16.91 -0.81 -19.99
C SER A 52 17.19 0.33 -20.97
N VAL A 53 18.41 0.40 -21.51
CA VAL A 53 18.81 1.39 -22.53
C VAL A 53 17.89 1.37 -23.76
N ALA A 54 17.33 0.21 -24.09
CA ALA A 54 16.37 0.04 -25.19
C ALA A 54 14.93 0.49 -24.83
N GLY A 55 14.70 1.03 -23.64
CA GLY A 55 13.39 1.48 -23.19
C GLY A 55 12.47 0.35 -22.75
N VAL A 56 12.98 -0.85 -22.47
CA VAL A 56 12.20 -2.00 -21.99
C VAL A 56 12.19 -2.04 -20.47
N ASP A 57 11.01 -2.31 -19.88
CA ASP A 57 10.82 -2.47 -18.44
C ASP A 57 11.72 -3.60 -17.91
N GLU A 58 12.45 -3.33 -16.83
CA GLU A 58 13.11 -4.38 -16.04
C GLU A 58 12.24 -4.66 -14.80
N GLU A 59 11.97 -5.94 -14.53
CA GLU A 59 10.94 -6.34 -13.59
C GLU A 59 11.40 -6.20 -12.12
N LEU A 60 11.39 -4.98 -11.58
CA LEU A 60 11.42 -4.74 -10.14
C LEU A 60 10.07 -5.16 -9.54
N LYS A 61 9.88 -6.48 -9.45
CA LYS A 61 8.59 -7.12 -9.23
C LYS A 61 7.96 -6.68 -7.92
N LYS A 62 8.71 -6.66 -6.82
CA LYS A 62 8.18 -6.45 -5.47
C LYS A 62 9.08 -5.54 -4.64
N ILE A 63 8.46 -4.62 -3.90
CA ILE A 63 9.11 -3.75 -2.92
C ILE A 63 8.30 -3.82 -1.62
N ILE A 64 8.95 -4.24 -0.53
CA ILE A 64 8.34 -4.39 0.80
C ILE A 64 9.07 -3.48 1.80
N PRO A 65 8.37 -2.59 2.51
CA PRO A 65 8.94 -1.90 3.67
C PRO A 65 9.29 -2.87 4.80
N VAL A 66 10.41 -2.63 5.47
CA VAL A 66 10.87 -3.41 6.62
C VAL A 66 10.97 -2.47 7.82
N LEU A 67 10.01 -2.57 8.73
CA LEU A 67 9.88 -1.71 9.92
C LEU A 67 10.55 -2.40 11.11
N ASP A 68 11.56 -1.79 11.71
CA ASP A 68 12.28 -2.32 12.89
C ASP A 68 12.68 -3.81 12.71
N GLY A 69 13.22 -4.14 11.52
CA GLY A 69 13.63 -5.49 11.14
C GLY A 69 12.51 -6.43 10.66
N GLN A 70 11.24 -6.07 10.80
CA GLN A 70 10.09 -6.89 10.41
C GLN A 70 9.57 -6.51 9.01
N LYS A 71 9.45 -7.49 8.12
CA LYS A 71 8.81 -7.30 6.80
C LYS A 71 7.34 -6.92 6.98
N TYR A 72 6.90 -5.88 6.27
CA TYR A 72 5.51 -5.41 6.29
C TYR A 72 4.73 -5.81 5.03
N GLY A 73 5.20 -6.85 4.33
CA GLY A 73 4.69 -7.28 3.03
C GLY A 73 3.28 -7.85 3.03
N GLU A 74 2.77 -8.27 4.20
CA GLU A 74 1.37 -8.66 4.35
C GLU A 74 0.41 -7.47 4.18
N TYR A 75 0.86 -6.24 4.43
CA TYR A 75 0.02 -5.05 4.34
C TYR A 75 0.41 -4.17 3.15
N VAL A 76 1.72 -4.01 2.93
CA VAL A 76 2.26 -3.13 1.91
C VAL A 76 3.21 -3.90 1.00
N SER A 77 2.77 -4.12 -0.24
CA SER A 77 3.57 -4.67 -1.32
C SER A 77 3.40 -3.78 -2.55
N LEU A 78 4.50 -3.19 -3.03
CA LEU A 78 4.49 -2.25 -4.14
C LEU A 78 5.16 -2.86 -5.39
N SER A 79 4.52 -2.69 -6.54
CA SER A 79 5.16 -2.96 -7.83
C SER A 79 6.09 -1.81 -8.21
N GLY A 80 7.32 -2.15 -8.60
CA GLY A 80 8.33 -1.23 -9.12
C GLY A 80 8.51 -1.31 -10.63
N ILE A 81 7.70 -2.09 -11.36
CA ILE A 81 7.76 -2.20 -12.82
C ILE A 81 7.26 -0.89 -13.44
N ARG A 82 7.97 -0.29 -14.41
CA ARG A 82 7.62 1.04 -14.95
C ARG A 82 6.16 1.13 -15.40
N SER A 83 5.67 0.15 -16.17
CA SER A 83 4.31 0.15 -16.70
C SER A 83 3.21 0.12 -15.63
N SER A 84 3.47 -0.49 -14.46
CA SER A 84 2.51 -0.72 -13.37
C SER A 84 2.98 -0.18 -12.01
N VAL A 85 3.90 0.79 -12.02
CA VAL A 85 4.48 1.32 -10.78
C VAL A 85 3.38 1.93 -9.91
N MET A 86 3.29 1.48 -8.66
CA MET A 86 2.20 1.88 -7.76
C MET A 86 2.47 3.20 -7.04
N ALA A 87 3.74 3.56 -6.88
CA ALA A 87 4.17 4.77 -6.21
C ALA A 87 5.23 5.52 -7.05
N PRO A 88 4.88 6.03 -8.24
CA PRO A 88 5.79 6.82 -9.07
C PRO A 88 6.21 8.12 -8.37
N PRO A 89 7.29 8.78 -8.84
CA PRO A 89 7.75 10.04 -8.26
C PRO A 89 6.67 11.12 -8.34
N LYS A 90 6.44 11.87 -7.25
CA LYS A 90 5.36 12.85 -7.12
C LYS A 90 5.33 13.86 -8.28
N GLY A 91 6.50 14.34 -8.70
CA GLY A 91 6.66 15.28 -9.81
C GLY A 91 6.33 14.70 -11.20
N ARG A 92 6.11 13.40 -11.29
CA ARG A 92 5.77 12.65 -12.51
C ARG A 92 4.34 12.12 -12.49
N ILE A 93 3.53 12.48 -11.49
CA ILE A 93 2.12 12.06 -11.41
C ILE A 93 1.24 13.12 -12.04
N TRP A 94 0.46 12.72 -13.04
CA TRP A 94 -0.57 13.57 -13.60
C TRP A 94 -1.59 13.98 -12.53
N GLY A 95 -1.79 15.29 -12.36
CA GLY A 95 -2.66 15.83 -11.31
C GLY A 95 -2.12 15.68 -9.88
N ALA A 96 -0.87 15.23 -9.68
CA ALA A 96 -0.17 15.17 -8.39
C ALA A 96 -0.90 14.40 -7.26
N LYS A 97 -1.74 13.42 -7.60
CA LYS A 97 -2.53 12.62 -6.64
C LYS A 97 -1.76 11.43 -6.09
N LEU A 98 -0.77 11.66 -5.24
CA LEU A 98 0.04 10.58 -4.67
C LEU A 98 -0.76 9.70 -3.70
N TYR A 99 -0.53 8.37 -3.73
CA TYR A 99 -1.06 7.46 -2.73
C TYR A 99 -0.32 7.65 -1.40
N SER A 100 -1.07 7.70 -0.30
CA SER A 100 -0.55 7.80 1.06
C SER A 100 -0.99 6.58 1.86
N PHE A 101 -0.09 6.04 2.69
CA PHE A 101 -0.40 4.96 3.63
C PHE A 101 -1.38 5.40 4.73
N GLY A 102 -1.54 6.71 4.94
CA GLY A 102 -2.50 7.26 5.88
C GLY A 102 -2.41 8.78 5.93
N THR A 103 -3.00 9.36 6.96
CA THR A 103 -2.90 10.78 7.28
C THR A 103 -1.94 10.91 8.46
N PRO A 104 -0.76 11.54 8.28
CA PRO A 104 0.18 11.78 9.36
C PRO A 104 -0.44 12.68 10.43
N MET A 105 0.09 12.62 11.66
CA MET A 105 -0.35 13.47 12.79
C MET A 105 -1.85 13.35 13.12
N SER A 106 -2.52 12.29 12.65
CA SER A 106 -3.93 12.05 12.93
C SER A 106 -4.11 11.22 14.19
N ASN A 107 -5.07 11.61 15.02
CA ASN A 107 -5.50 10.86 16.19
C ASN A 107 -6.70 9.93 15.89
N ASN A 108 -7.24 10.00 14.67
CA ASN A 108 -8.24 9.05 14.20
C ASN A 108 -7.52 7.75 13.80
N PRO A 109 -7.81 6.62 14.44
CA PRO A 109 -7.07 5.39 14.21
C PRO A 109 -7.24 4.81 12.80
N LEU A 110 -8.35 5.12 12.11
CA LEU A 110 -8.58 4.69 10.73
C LEU A 110 -7.84 5.54 9.70
N LEU A 111 -7.39 6.74 10.08
CA LEU A 111 -6.59 7.62 9.23
C LEU A 111 -5.11 7.54 9.57
N SER A 112 -4.75 7.29 10.83
CA SER A 112 -3.37 7.24 11.32
C SER A 112 -2.66 5.92 10.97
N THR A 113 -2.83 5.42 9.75
CA THR A 113 -2.29 4.14 9.27
C THR A 113 -0.94 4.26 8.57
N THR A 114 -0.31 5.43 8.62
CA THR A 114 1.10 5.62 8.24
C THR A 114 2.00 4.56 8.89
N LEU A 115 3.10 4.17 8.23
CA LEU A 115 3.94 3.06 8.71
C LEU A 115 4.81 3.54 9.87
N LYS A 116 4.57 3.00 11.08
CA LYS A 116 5.23 3.47 12.31
C LYS A 116 6.38 2.55 12.69
N TYR A 117 7.55 3.15 12.93
CA TYR A 117 8.75 2.47 13.39
C TYR A 117 9.47 3.30 14.45
N SER A 118 10.27 2.65 15.31
CA SER A 118 10.92 3.30 16.47
C SER A 118 12.44 3.24 16.45
N GLU A 119 13.04 2.42 15.58
CA GLU A 119 14.49 2.19 15.55
C GLU A 119 15.01 2.33 14.12
N SER A 120 14.42 1.60 13.17
CA SER A 120 14.91 1.61 11.80
C SER A 120 13.87 1.28 10.73
N ILE A 121 14.13 1.78 9.52
CA ILE A 121 13.38 1.51 8.30
C ILE A 121 14.35 1.11 7.18
N THR A 122 13.97 0.09 6.41
CA THR A 122 14.60 -0.21 5.11
C THR A 122 13.55 -0.78 4.17
N VAL A 123 13.96 -1.22 2.99
CA VAL A 123 13.11 -1.91 2.02
C VAL A 123 13.76 -3.22 1.61
N GLU A 124 12.93 -4.19 1.21
CA GLU A 124 13.37 -5.39 0.50
C GLU A 124 12.81 -5.36 -0.91
N THR A 125 13.67 -5.61 -1.90
CA THR A 125 13.30 -5.68 -3.31
C THR A 125 13.44 -7.09 -3.85
N LEU A 126 12.56 -7.48 -4.77
CA LEU A 126 12.63 -8.73 -5.49
C LEU A 126 12.50 -8.46 -6.99
N VAL A 127 13.40 -9.06 -7.77
CA VAL A 127 13.35 -9.04 -9.24
C VAL A 127 12.46 -10.17 -9.74
N GLY A 128 11.77 -9.92 -10.85
CA GLY A 128 11.02 -10.93 -11.58
C GLY A 128 11.87 -12.11 -12.03
N ALA A 129 11.21 -13.11 -12.60
CA ALA A 129 11.82 -14.42 -12.83
C ALA A 129 12.61 -14.51 -14.15
N ILE A 130 12.43 -13.55 -15.08
CA ILE A 130 12.89 -13.69 -16.46
C ILE A 130 14.19 -12.90 -16.71
N THR A 131 14.20 -11.60 -16.39
CA THR A 131 15.29 -10.69 -16.75
C THR A 131 15.85 -10.04 -15.49
N ALA A 132 17.17 -10.11 -15.33
CA ALA A 132 17.86 -9.42 -14.25
C ALA A 132 17.77 -7.90 -14.42
N ILE A 133 17.76 -7.16 -13.32
CA ILE A 133 17.91 -5.71 -13.37
C ILE A 133 19.35 -5.40 -13.72
N THR A 134 19.55 -4.53 -14.70
CA THR A 134 20.87 -4.03 -15.14
C THR A 134 21.02 -2.54 -14.94
N GLN A 135 19.90 -1.81 -14.83
CA GLN A 135 19.88 -0.36 -14.64
C GLN A 135 19.59 0.02 -13.21
N ASP A 136 20.03 1.21 -12.82
CA ASP A 136 19.76 1.75 -11.50
C ASP A 136 18.26 2.01 -11.31
N TYR A 137 17.80 1.79 -10.09
CA TYR A 137 16.46 2.14 -9.63
C TYR A 137 16.55 2.84 -8.29
N ARG A 138 15.51 3.60 -7.93
CA ARG A 138 15.51 4.36 -6.67
C ARG A 138 14.20 4.19 -5.93
N ILE A 139 14.28 3.99 -4.63
CA ILE A 139 13.13 3.90 -3.74
C ILE A 139 13.34 4.89 -2.61
N ARG A 140 12.40 5.81 -2.44
CA ARG A 140 12.40 6.79 -1.36
C ARG A 140 11.18 6.61 -0.48
N LEU A 141 11.38 6.66 0.83
CA LEU A 141 10.32 6.69 1.82
C LEU A 141 10.27 8.07 2.46
N TRP A 142 9.11 8.71 2.43
CA TRP A 142 8.92 10.07 2.94
C TRP A 142 7.96 10.07 4.12
N GLY A 143 8.22 10.93 5.09
CA GLY A 143 7.37 11.04 6.27
C GLY A 143 7.92 11.99 7.31
N TYR A 144 7.67 11.70 8.58
CA TYR A 144 7.96 12.59 9.68
C TYR A 144 8.73 11.87 10.79
N ILE A 145 9.59 12.61 11.48
CA ILE A 145 10.31 12.19 12.68
C ILE A 145 9.87 13.12 13.81
N TYR A 146 9.63 12.54 14.99
CA TYR A 146 9.15 13.19 16.19
C TYR A 146 10.08 12.90 17.34
N LYS A 147 10.32 13.89 18.21
CA LYS A 147 10.86 13.59 19.53
C LYS A 147 9.78 12.97 20.41
N VAL A 148 10.16 12.02 21.26
CA VAL A 148 9.21 11.22 22.07
C VAL A 148 8.33 12.10 22.97
N ASP A 149 8.87 13.19 23.49
CA ASP A 149 8.17 14.14 24.35
C ASP A 149 7.18 15.06 23.59
N GLU A 150 7.33 15.18 22.27
CA GLU A 150 6.44 15.98 21.41
C GLU A 150 5.21 15.18 20.92
N LEU A 151 5.24 13.85 20.99
CA LEU A 151 4.18 12.98 20.46
C LEU A 151 2.77 13.34 20.96
N PRO A 152 2.53 13.58 22.27
CA PRO A 152 1.19 13.94 22.75
C PRO A 152 0.72 15.30 22.25
N GLN A 153 1.63 16.22 21.91
CA GLN A 153 1.28 17.53 21.36
C GLN A 153 0.81 17.41 19.91
N VAL A 154 1.41 16.51 19.14
CA VAL A 154 1.11 16.30 17.72
C VAL A 154 -0.17 15.49 17.51
N PHE A 155 -0.29 14.37 18.21
CA PHE A 155 -1.38 13.41 18.01
C PHE A 155 -2.47 13.54 19.09
N GLY A 156 -2.30 14.39 20.10
CA GLY A 156 -3.07 14.29 21.33
C GLY A 156 -2.61 13.12 22.20
N SER A 157 -3.15 13.04 23.41
CA SER A 157 -2.69 12.06 24.42
C SER A 157 -3.10 10.62 24.12
N THR A 158 -4.14 10.40 23.31
CA THR A 158 -4.69 9.09 22.99
C THR A 158 -5.21 9.01 21.56
N MET A 159 -5.14 7.82 20.96
CA MET A 159 -5.86 7.49 19.73
C MET A 159 -7.36 7.35 20.00
N LEU A 160 -8.18 7.97 19.16
CA LEU A 160 -9.62 8.09 19.38
C LEU A 160 -10.37 6.81 18.98
N PHE A 161 -10.73 6.00 19.97
CA PHE A 161 -11.64 4.87 19.83
C PHE A 161 -12.96 5.14 20.61
N PRO A 162 -14.09 4.54 20.20
CA PRO A 162 -14.26 3.64 19.06
C PRO A 162 -14.19 4.37 17.71
N ALA A 163 -13.88 3.63 16.64
CA ALA A 163 -13.82 4.14 15.28
C ALA A 163 -14.61 3.23 14.32
N SER A 164 -15.21 3.78 13.27
CA SER A 164 -16.13 3.02 12.41
C SER A 164 -15.73 3.07 10.93
N LEU A 165 -15.64 1.88 10.32
CA LEU A 165 -15.58 1.69 8.87
C LEU A 165 -17.00 1.72 8.31
N VAL A 166 -17.27 2.59 7.33
CA VAL A 166 -18.63 2.82 6.82
C VAL A 166 -18.68 2.58 5.31
N ASP A 167 -19.44 1.58 4.90
CA ASP A 167 -19.85 1.35 3.52
C ASP A 167 -21.26 1.91 3.32
N ARG A 168 -21.32 3.16 2.85
CA ARG A 168 -22.59 3.85 2.59
C ARG A 168 -23.33 3.30 1.38
N ALA A 169 -22.63 2.65 0.44
CA ALA A 169 -23.25 2.11 -0.77
C ALA A 169 -24.09 0.87 -0.43
N ARG A 170 -23.65 0.08 0.55
CA ARG A 170 -24.33 -1.14 1.01
C ARG A 170 -24.99 -1.00 2.39
N GLY A 171 -24.89 0.17 3.03
CA GLY A 171 -25.50 0.45 4.33
C GLY A 171 -24.88 -0.36 5.47
N ARG A 172 -23.58 -0.67 5.39
CA ARG A 172 -22.87 -1.45 6.41
C ARG A 172 -21.92 -0.57 7.22
N THR A 173 -21.81 -0.86 8.51
CA THR A 173 -20.88 -0.21 9.43
C THR A 173 -20.22 -1.26 10.32
N LEU A 174 -18.90 -1.22 10.42
CA LEU A 174 -18.12 -1.98 11.38
C LEU A 174 -17.49 -1.02 12.37
N THR A 175 -17.77 -1.18 13.66
CA THR A 175 -17.18 -0.38 14.73
C THR A 175 -16.05 -1.17 15.39
N LEU A 176 -14.88 -0.56 15.45
CA LEU A 176 -13.69 -1.05 16.12
C LEU A 176 -13.54 -0.31 17.45
N ASP A 177 -13.27 -1.05 18.51
CA ASP A 177 -12.93 -0.49 19.81
C ASP A 177 -11.61 -1.09 20.30
N LYS A 178 -10.86 -0.30 21.07
CA LYS A 178 -9.63 -0.73 21.73
C LYS A 178 -9.58 -0.12 23.11
N THR A 179 -9.14 -0.93 24.05
CA THR A 179 -8.83 -0.47 25.40
C THR A 179 -7.35 -0.73 25.71
N PHE A 180 -6.80 0.05 26.62
CA PHE A 180 -5.42 -0.06 27.05
C PHE A 180 -5.34 -0.08 28.58
N MET A 181 -4.58 -1.03 29.13
CA MET A 181 -4.31 -1.11 30.56
C MET A 181 -3.05 -0.31 30.90
N LEU A 182 -3.23 0.74 31.70
CA LEU A 182 -2.15 1.55 32.22
C LEU A 182 -1.30 0.77 33.24
N PRO A 183 -0.04 1.18 33.50
CA PRO A 183 0.82 0.52 34.48
C PRO A 183 0.25 0.46 35.90
N ASP A 184 -0.67 1.36 36.25
CA ASP A 184 -1.37 1.40 37.55
C ASP A 184 -2.62 0.51 37.61
N GLY A 185 -2.87 -0.27 36.55
CA GLY A 185 -4.00 -1.21 36.44
C GLY A 185 -5.31 -0.59 35.95
N ARG A 186 -5.37 0.73 35.70
CA ARG A 186 -6.56 1.37 35.11
C ARG A 186 -6.70 1.04 33.64
N VAL A 187 -7.94 0.87 33.17
CA VAL A 187 -8.24 0.66 31.75
C VAL A 187 -8.79 1.94 31.15
N ILE A 188 -8.24 2.37 30.01
CA ILE A 188 -8.74 3.50 29.22
C ILE A 188 -9.25 3.03 27.85
N HIS A 189 -10.13 3.81 27.24
CA HIS A 189 -10.47 3.64 25.82
C HIS A 189 -9.42 4.33 24.96
N GLY A 190 -9.01 3.66 23.90
CA GLY A 190 -7.93 4.06 23.02
C GLY A 190 -6.55 3.67 23.53
N ILE A 191 -5.55 4.03 22.73
CA ILE A 191 -4.14 3.72 22.99
C ILE A 191 -3.44 5.04 23.35
N PRO A 192 -2.72 5.14 24.48
CA PRO A 192 -1.90 6.31 24.77
C PRO A 192 -0.91 6.57 23.65
N VAL A 193 -0.64 7.83 23.32
CA VAL A 193 0.38 8.19 22.32
C VAL A 193 1.64 8.64 23.04
N ASN A 194 2.66 7.80 23.05
CA ASN A 194 3.98 8.08 23.60
C ASN A 194 5.06 7.18 22.96
N GLY A 195 6.31 7.33 23.41
CA GLY A 195 7.45 6.59 22.85
C GLY A 195 7.37 5.07 23.04
N ASP A 196 6.72 4.58 24.11
CA ASP A 196 6.62 3.15 24.43
C ASP A 196 5.50 2.48 23.65
N THR A 197 4.39 3.20 23.39
CA THR A 197 3.23 2.69 22.68
C THR A 197 3.29 2.93 21.17
N TRP A 198 4.29 3.65 20.67
CA TRP A 198 4.39 4.06 19.26
C TRP A 198 4.18 2.91 18.27
N ARG A 199 4.85 1.77 18.49
CA ARG A 199 4.75 0.59 17.61
C ARG A 199 3.41 -0.15 17.71
N THR A 200 2.60 0.16 18.73
CA THR A 200 1.27 -0.42 18.97
C THR A 200 0.13 0.42 18.40
N LEU A 201 0.44 1.62 17.89
CA LEU A 201 -0.52 2.47 17.20
C LEU A 201 -0.88 1.89 15.82
N PRO A 202 -2.00 2.30 15.19
CA PRO A 202 -2.33 1.93 13.81
C PRO A 202 -1.16 2.18 12.84
N GLY A 203 -0.94 1.27 11.90
CA GLY A 203 0.24 1.22 11.02
C GLY A 203 1.56 0.81 11.70
N GLY A 204 1.55 0.52 13.01
CA GLY A 204 2.68 -0.04 13.73
C GLY A 204 2.71 -1.58 13.71
N LYS A 205 3.89 -2.17 13.92
CA LYS A 205 4.09 -3.63 13.85
C LYS A 205 3.61 -4.42 15.09
N ASP A 206 3.57 -3.78 16.26
CA ASP A 206 3.32 -4.43 17.56
C ASP A 206 1.87 -4.25 18.04
N GLN A 207 0.93 -4.04 17.12
CA GLN A 207 -0.48 -3.83 17.44
C GLN A 207 -1.13 -5.07 18.06
N SER A 208 -1.89 -4.84 19.15
CA SER A 208 -2.92 -5.77 19.61
C SER A 208 -4.11 -5.80 18.65
N ILE A 209 -4.86 -6.91 18.65
CA ILE A 209 -6.10 -7.06 17.88
C ILE A 209 -7.17 -6.09 18.43
N PRO A 210 -7.95 -5.40 17.58
CA PRO A 210 -7.91 -5.43 16.11
C PRO A 210 -6.69 -4.68 15.53
N LYS A 211 -5.98 -5.27 14.57
CA LYS A 211 -4.86 -4.58 13.89
C LYS A 211 -5.42 -3.67 12.79
N ILE A 212 -4.96 -2.43 12.74
CA ILE A 212 -5.42 -1.42 11.76
C ILE A 212 -4.23 -0.96 10.96
N ASN A 213 -4.18 -1.35 9.68
CA ASN A 213 -3.04 -1.15 8.79
C ASN A 213 -3.50 -0.70 7.41
N PRO A 214 -2.66 0.04 6.67
CA PRO A 214 -2.93 0.32 5.28
C PRO A 214 -2.81 -0.97 4.49
N LEU A 215 -3.66 -1.15 3.48
CA LEU A 215 -3.50 -2.24 2.53
C LEU A 215 -3.22 -1.66 1.15
N ILE A 216 -2.09 -2.07 0.56
CA ILE A 216 -1.78 -1.86 -0.84
C ILE A 216 -1.11 -3.12 -1.38
N ARG A 217 -1.75 -3.72 -2.39
CA ARG A 217 -1.30 -4.94 -3.05
C ARG A 217 -1.66 -4.87 -4.53
N TYR A 218 -1.06 -5.74 -5.32
CA TYR A 218 -1.26 -5.86 -6.75
C TYR A 218 -1.25 -7.34 -7.15
N ALA A 219 -1.74 -7.63 -8.35
CA ALA A 219 -1.75 -8.96 -8.92
C ALA A 219 -1.53 -8.87 -10.44
N TYR A 220 -0.98 -9.93 -11.02
CA TYR A 220 -0.85 -10.09 -12.46
C TYR A 220 -1.56 -11.34 -12.92
N ASN A 221 -2.16 -11.26 -14.11
CA ASN A 221 -2.83 -12.40 -14.73
C ASN A 221 -1.76 -13.45 -15.04
N LEU A 222 -1.84 -14.64 -14.42
CA LEU A 222 -0.94 -15.73 -14.75
C LEU A 222 -1.43 -16.54 -15.95
N LYS A 223 -2.75 -16.71 -16.06
CA LYS A 223 -3.38 -17.49 -17.13
C LYS A 223 -3.96 -16.56 -18.19
N ALA A 224 -3.93 -17.03 -19.44
CA ALA A 224 -4.58 -16.33 -20.54
C ALA A 224 -6.10 -16.22 -20.27
N THR A 225 -6.63 -15.02 -20.47
CA THR A 225 -8.08 -14.78 -20.52
C THR A 225 -8.55 -15.02 -21.94
N ASP A 226 -9.59 -15.82 -22.13
CA ASP A 226 -10.11 -16.20 -23.45
C ASP A 226 -11.33 -15.39 -23.88
N GLY A 227 -11.74 -14.40 -23.05
CA GLY A 227 -12.94 -13.59 -23.24
C GLY A 227 -14.26 -14.38 -23.18
N LYS A 228 -14.21 -15.67 -22.85
CA LYS A 228 -15.36 -16.60 -22.89
C LYS A 228 -15.68 -17.23 -21.54
N SER A 229 -14.72 -17.23 -20.61
CA SER A 229 -14.76 -18.00 -19.36
C SER A 229 -15.39 -17.29 -18.14
N GLY A 230 -16.15 -16.21 -18.33
CA GLY A 230 -16.77 -15.47 -17.22
C GLY A 230 -15.76 -14.62 -16.44
N ASP A 231 -16.04 -14.34 -15.16
CA ASP A 231 -15.21 -13.48 -14.32
C ASP A 231 -13.81 -14.07 -14.13
N TYR A 232 -12.77 -13.35 -14.52
CA TYR A 232 -11.40 -13.67 -14.12
C TYR A 232 -11.14 -13.11 -12.72
N GLN A 233 -10.95 -14.01 -11.75
CA GLN A 233 -10.64 -13.62 -10.37
C GLN A 233 -9.15 -13.79 -10.08
N PHE A 234 -8.55 -12.81 -9.43
CA PHE A 234 -7.14 -12.88 -8.97
C PHE A 234 -7.01 -13.79 -7.75
N ARG A 235 -7.11 -15.10 -7.98
CA ARG A 235 -7.16 -16.11 -6.93
C ARG A 235 -5.99 -17.08 -7.01
N TYR A 236 -5.27 -17.22 -5.90
CA TYR A 236 -4.10 -18.10 -5.81
C TYR A 236 -4.49 -19.57 -5.89
N GLN A 237 -5.59 -19.98 -5.24
CA GLN A 237 -6.01 -21.39 -5.19
C GLN A 237 -6.45 -21.94 -6.56
N THR A 238 -6.87 -21.09 -7.50
CA THR A 238 -7.19 -21.49 -8.88
C THR A 238 -5.99 -21.39 -9.82
N GLY A 239 -4.84 -20.92 -9.32
CA GLY A 239 -3.63 -20.68 -10.10
C GLY A 239 -3.78 -19.54 -11.10
N ASN A 240 -4.63 -18.55 -10.81
CA ASN A 240 -4.80 -17.36 -11.66
C ASN A 240 -3.74 -16.27 -11.38
N VAL A 241 -2.99 -16.41 -10.28
CA VAL A 241 -1.86 -15.56 -9.89
C VAL A 241 -0.68 -16.43 -9.49
N ALA A 242 0.53 -15.88 -9.53
CA ALA A 242 1.75 -16.64 -9.30
C ALA A 242 2.06 -16.83 -7.82
N GLU A 243 1.68 -15.86 -6.99
CA GLU A 243 2.05 -15.80 -5.57
C GLU A 243 0.84 -15.60 -4.66
N SER A 244 0.92 -16.07 -3.42
CA SER A 244 -0.14 -15.88 -2.43
C SER A 244 -0.41 -14.41 -2.10
N GLU A 245 0.59 -13.56 -2.21
CA GLU A 245 0.52 -12.13 -1.96
C GLU A 245 -0.21 -11.37 -3.08
N GLU A 246 -0.32 -11.98 -4.27
CA GLU A 246 -1.11 -11.50 -5.41
C GLU A 246 -2.58 -11.96 -5.32
N ASN A 247 -2.97 -12.67 -4.26
CA ASN A 247 -4.34 -13.11 -4.07
C ASN A 247 -5.24 -11.94 -3.66
N LEU A 248 -6.19 -11.58 -4.53
CA LEU A 248 -7.24 -10.59 -4.29
C LEU A 248 -8.62 -11.26 -4.10
N TYR A 249 -8.60 -12.49 -3.55
CA TYR A 249 -9.76 -13.21 -3.06
C TYR A 249 -9.77 -13.19 -1.54
N PHE A 250 -10.75 -12.51 -0.96
CA PHE A 250 -10.87 -12.24 0.47
C PHE A 250 -12.03 -13.05 1.05
N ASP A 251 -11.70 -14.16 1.71
CA ASP A 251 -12.66 -15.00 2.42
C ASP A 251 -12.61 -14.65 3.90
N PHE A 252 -13.35 -13.61 4.28
CA PHE A 252 -13.28 -13.05 5.62
C PHE A 252 -14.44 -13.54 6.49
N ASP A 253 -14.08 -13.98 7.69
CA ASP A 253 -15.02 -14.22 8.78
C ASP A 253 -15.25 -12.93 9.58
N THR A 254 -15.60 -13.06 10.86
CA THR A 254 -15.84 -11.93 11.75
C THR A 254 -14.56 -11.24 12.25
N LEU A 255 -13.39 -11.83 12.03
CA LEU A 255 -12.10 -11.37 12.58
C LEU A 255 -11.34 -10.45 11.63
N ASP A 256 -11.56 -10.58 10.32
CA ASP A 256 -10.89 -9.81 9.29
C ASP A 256 -11.86 -8.88 8.55
N ALA A 257 -11.37 -7.70 8.18
CA ALA A 257 -12.14 -6.73 7.40
C ALA A 257 -11.22 -5.93 6.47
N LEU A 258 -11.74 -5.56 5.30
CA LEU A 258 -11.08 -4.68 4.34
C LEU A 258 -12.03 -3.59 3.88
N LEU A 259 -11.59 -2.33 3.97
CA LEU A 259 -12.26 -1.21 3.31
C LEU A 259 -11.50 -0.88 2.02
N VAL A 260 -12.11 -1.19 0.88
CA VAL A 260 -11.52 -0.90 -0.45
C VAL A 260 -11.90 0.53 -0.84
N GLU A 261 -10.91 1.43 -0.86
CA GLU A 261 -11.12 2.83 -1.23
C GLU A 261 -10.67 3.16 -2.66
N SER A 262 -9.83 2.32 -3.26
CA SER A 262 -9.14 2.60 -4.52
C SER A 262 -8.83 1.33 -5.26
N ILE A 263 -8.95 1.37 -6.59
CA ILE A 263 -8.63 0.26 -7.49
C ILE A 263 -7.96 0.84 -8.73
N GLY A 264 -6.83 0.25 -9.11
CA GLY A 264 -6.13 0.55 -10.35
C GLY A 264 -6.08 -0.69 -11.24
N ILE A 265 -6.39 -0.53 -12.51
CA ILE A 265 -6.37 -1.60 -13.52
C ILE A 265 -5.52 -1.17 -14.71
N ARG A 266 -4.56 -2.01 -15.09
CA ARG A 266 -3.79 -1.87 -16.32
C ARG A 266 -4.23 -2.97 -17.30
N PRO A 267 -5.03 -2.65 -18.33
CA PRO A 267 -5.44 -3.63 -19.31
C PRO A 267 -4.26 -4.01 -20.21
N ASP A 268 -4.35 -5.20 -20.80
CA ASP A 268 -3.41 -5.63 -21.81
C ASP A 268 -3.70 -4.94 -23.15
N ALA A 269 -2.67 -4.81 -23.99
CA ALA A 269 -2.80 -4.15 -25.29
C ALA A 269 -3.72 -4.93 -26.25
N ALA A 270 -3.87 -6.24 -26.06
CA ALA A 270 -4.75 -7.07 -26.90
C ALA A 270 -6.24 -6.92 -26.55
N GLY A 271 -6.57 -6.22 -25.45
CA GLY A 271 -7.94 -5.83 -25.13
C GLY A 271 -8.82 -6.99 -24.68
N HIS A 272 -8.27 -7.95 -23.94
CA HIS A 272 -9.04 -9.09 -23.43
C HIS A 272 -9.92 -8.74 -22.23
N LEU A 273 -9.71 -7.55 -21.63
CA LEU A 273 -10.48 -7.06 -20.50
C LEU A 273 -11.55 -6.05 -20.96
N ASP A 274 -12.82 -6.39 -20.75
CA ASP A 274 -13.96 -5.49 -21.04
C ASP A 274 -14.32 -4.64 -19.80
N LYS A 275 -14.57 -5.29 -18.66
CA LYS A 275 -15.09 -4.66 -17.45
C LYS A 275 -14.45 -5.21 -16.18
N THR A 276 -14.46 -4.39 -15.14
CA THR A 276 -13.99 -4.73 -13.79
C THR A 276 -15.05 -4.37 -12.75
N ALA A 277 -15.17 -5.17 -11.69
CA ALA A 277 -15.94 -4.85 -10.49
C ALA A 277 -15.40 -5.62 -9.29
N LEU A 278 -15.72 -5.15 -8.08
CA LEU A 278 -15.60 -5.98 -6.88
C LEU A 278 -16.82 -6.87 -6.77
N LYS A 279 -16.63 -8.18 -6.60
CA LYS A 279 -17.71 -9.11 -6.29
C LYS A 279 -17.74 -9.36 -4.79
N ILE A 280 -18.73 -8.81 -4.08
CA ILE A 280 -18.83 -8.90 -2.62
C ILE A 280 -20.16 -9.55 -2.26
N ALA A 281 -20.12 -10.60 -1.44
CA ALA A 281 -21.29 -11.41 -1.08
C ALA A 281 -22.09 -11.91 -2.31
N GLY A 282 -21.42 -12.11 -3.45
CA GLY A 282 -22.02 -12.55 -4.71
C GLY A 282 -22.50 -11.43 -5.64
N ASP A 283 -22.60 -10.19 -5.16
CA ASP A 283 -23.05 -9.03 -5.93
C ASP A 283 -21.89 -8.20 -6.48
N TYR A 284 -22.07 -7.60 -7.66
CA TYR A 284 -21.08 -6.72 -8.26
C TYR A 284 -21.18 -5.28 -7.74
N HIS A 285 -20.03 -4.70 -7.45
CA HIS A 285 -19.86 -3.35 -6.94
C HIS A 285 -18.82 -2.59 -7.78
N PRO A 286 -19.22 -1.52 -8.48
CA PRO A 286 -20.61 -1.03 -8.64
C PRO A 286 -21.46 -1.98 -9.51
N LYS A 287 -22.80 -1.93 -9.37
CA LYS A 287 -23.74 -2.81 -10.10
C LYS A 287 -23.66 -2.69 -11.63
N GLY A 288 -23.22 -1.54 -12.15
CA GLY A 288 -23.04 -1.31 -13.59
C GLY A 288 -21.74 -1.86 -14.16
N LEU A 289 -20.85 -2.38 -13.31
CA LEU A 289 -19.45 -2.65 -13.61
C LEU A 289 -18.72 -1.38 -14.09
N ILE A 290 -17.41 -1.45 -14.22
CA ILE A 290 -16.59 -0.32 -14.68
C ILE A 290 -15.93 -0.76 -15.99
N PRO A 291 -16.08 -0.02 -17.11
CA PRO A 291 -15.35 -0.35 -18.33
C PRO A 291 -13.85 -0.23 -18.07
N THR A 292 -13.07 -1.19 -18.54
CA THR A 292 -11.62 -1.24 -18.31
C THR A 292 -10.87 -1.70 -19.55
N THR A 293 -11.37 -1.33 -20.73
CA THR A 293 -10.69 -1.58 -22.00
C THR A 293 -9.51 -0.61 -22.19
N LEU A 294 -8.58 -0.91 -23.10
CA LEU A 294 -7.42 -0.06 -23.35
C LEU A 294 -7.76 1.42 -23.62
N THR A 295 -8.85 1.67 -24.35
CA THR A 295 -9.26 3.03 -24.76
C THR A 295 -10.30 3.67 -23.84
N ASN A 296 -10.93 2.90 -22.96
CA ASN A 296 -11.92 3.38 -22.00
C ASN A 296 -11.73 2.70 -20.64
N ASN A 297 -10.86 3.30 -19.81
CA ASN A 297 -10.52 2.80 -18.49
C ASN A 297 -10.41 3.94 -17.47
N PRO A 298 -11.51 4.31 -16.78
CA PRO A 298 -11.46 5.22 -15.63
C PRO A 298 -10.64 4.71 -14.44
N LEU A 299 -10.29 3.41 -14.41
CA LEU A 299 -9.41 2.81 -13.39
C LEU A 299 -7.94 2.76 -13.82
N HIS A 300 -7.57 3.40 -14.94
CA HIS A 300 -6.20 3.37 -15.44
C HIS A 300 -5.21 3.94 -14.42
N PHE A 301 -4.10 3.25 -14.21
CA PHE A 301 -3.01 3.65 -13.31
C PHE A 301 -1.64 3.25 -13.89
N GLY A 302 -0.57 3.76 -13.28
CA GLY A 302 0.79 3.45 -13.71
C GLY A 302 1.19 4.32 -14.89
N TRP A 303 1.95 3.78 -15.83
CA TRP A 303 2.50 4.56 -16.93
C TRP A 303 1.38 5.16 -17.81
N ALA A 304 1.51 6.43 -18.17
CA ALA A 304 0.46 7.17 -18.87
C ALA A 304 0.40 6.90 -20.38
N ASP A 305 1.37 6.18 -20.93
CA ASP A 305 1.33 5.69 -22.32
C ASP A 305 0.13 4.73 -22.53
N PRO A 306 -0.60 4.80 -23.66
CA PRO A 306 -0.37 5.66 -24.84
C PRO A 306 -1.12 7.00 -24.82
N PHE A 307 -1.71 7.41 -23.68
CA PHE A 307 -2.45 8.68 -23.59
C PHE A 307 -1.53 9.90 -23.63
N PHE A 308 -0.29 9.73 -23.18
CA PHE A 308 0.81 10.67 -23.36
C PHE A 308 1.97 9.98 -24.08
N PRO A 309 2.82 10.73 -24.82
CA PRO A 309 4.00 10.16 -25.46
C PRO A 309 4.90 9.41 -24.48
N ASP A 310 5.40 8.25 -24.89
CA ASP A 310 6.32 7.40 -24.15
C ASP A 310 7.62 8.10 -23.71
N THR A 311 8.05 9.11 -24.46
CA THR A 311 9.18 10.00 -24.15
C THR A 311 8.99 10.86 -22.90
N ILE A 312 7.74 10.99 -22.43
CA ILE A 312 7.42 11.73 -21.21
C ILE A 312 7.16 10.70 -20.10
N PRO A 313 8.00 10.62 -19.06
CA PRO A 313 7.82 9.69 -17.95
C PRO A 313 6.73 10.20 -17.00
N LEU A 314 5.48 10.19 -17.48
CA LEU A 314 4.28 10.62 -16.75
C LEU A 314 3.46 9.40 -16.34
N TYR A 315 2.82 9.48 -15.17
CA TYR A 315 2.07 8.38 -14.58
C TYR A 315 0.72 8.83 -14.06
N TYR A 316 -0.25 7.92 -14.05
CA TYR A 316 -1.51 8.07 -13.35
C TYR A 316 -1.42 7.38 -11.98
N ALA A 317 -1.90 8.05 -10.96
CA ALA A 317 -2.07 7.45 -9.65
C ALA A 317 -3.22 6.46 -9.63
N ILE A 318 -3.23 5.58 -8.63
CA ILE A 318 -4.32 4.63 -8.38
C ILE A 318 -5.62 5.43 -8.15
N PRO A 319 -6.65 5.24 -8.99
CA PRO A 319 -7.90 5.97 -8.86
C PRO A 319 -8.67 5.61 -7.58
N LYS A 320 -9.24 6.63 -6.94
CA LYS A 320 -10.20 6.43 -5.84
C LYS A 320 -11.56 6.04 -6.40
N LEU A 321 -12.22 5.12 -5.72
CA LEU A 321 -13.61 4.81 -5.98
C LEU A 321 -14.51 5.98 -5.54
N GLU A 322 -15.67 6.12 -6.19
CA GLU A 322 -16.67 7.12 -5.77
C GLU A 322 -17.09 6.91 -4.30
N ARG A 323 -17.18 5.64 -3.89
CA ARG A 323 -17.50 5.22 -2.53
C ARG A 323 -16.62 4.03 -2.15
N PRO A 324 -16.18 3.94 -0.88
CA PRO A 324 -15.46 2.76 -0.42
C PRO A 324 -16.41 1.58 -0.23
N TYR A 325 -15.90 0.37 -0.38
CA TYR A 325 -16.64 -0.87 -0.15
C TYR A 325 -16.01 -1.67 0.98
N LEU A 326 -16.81 -2.02 1.99
CA LEU A 326 -16.37 -2.85 3.10
C LEU A 326 -16.52 -4.32 2.70
N ILE A 327 -15.54 -5.16 2.99
CA ILE A 327 -15.63 -6.62 2.96
C ILE A 327 -15.43 -7.07 4.40
N TRP A 328 -16.48 -7.61 5.03
CA TRP A 328 -16.44 -8.09 6.42
C TRP A 328 -17.52 -9.14 6.66
N ASN A 329 -17.15 -10.28 7.26
CA ASN A 329 -18.03 -11.43 7.48
C ASN A 329 -18.74 -11.85 6.18
N GLU A 330 -17.97 -11.85 5.08
CA GLU A 330 -18.42 -12.16 3.73
C GLU A 330 -17.21 -12.39 2.81
N ILE A 331 -17.48 -12.95 1.64
CA ILE A 331 -16.46 -13.13 0.59
C ILE A 331 -16.43 -11.89 -0.30
N GLY A 332 -15.24 -11.38 -0.57
CA GLY A 332 -14.96 -10.39 -1.60
C GLY A 332 -13.93 -10.90 -2.61
N ALA A 333 -14.06 -10.52 -3.88
CA ALA A 333 -13.07 -10.82 -4.91
C ALA A 333 -12.95 -9.66 -5.90
N LEU A 334 -11.73 -9.46 -6.42
CA LEU A 334 -11.47 -8.68 -7.62
C LEU A 334 -11.24 -9.63 -8.81
#